data_AF-A0A7X1XKQ4-F1
#
_entry.id   AF-A0A7X1XKQ4-F1
#
_cell.length_a   1.000
_cell.length_b   1.000
_cell.length_c   1.000
_cell.angle_alpha   90.00
_cell.angle_beta   90.00
_cell.angle_gamma   90.00
#
_symmetry.space_group_name_H-M   'P 1'
#
loop_
_entity.id
_entity.type
_entity.pdbx_description
1 polymer ?
#
loop_
_entity_poly.entity_id
_entity_poly.type
_entity_poly.pdbx_seq_one_letter_code
_entity_poly.pdbx_strand_id
1 'polypeptide(L)'
;RRQVCRPSRKLLPGSERFELVVHMLRERLSPEQIAGKLRHMNIPSLRDAYVCRETIYNAIYALPVGELRKELIICLRQGKTTRRPRSGGVDRRGQIPEMVSIHVRPPEIEDRLMPGHWEGDLIKGKANASSVGTLVERTSGYLMLVKMNDATATSAL
;
A
#
# COMPACT_ATOMS: atom_id res chain seq x y z
N ARG A 1 10.15 5.33 22.13
CA ARG A 1 10.09 6.03 20.82
C ARG A 1 10.69 5.11 19.77
N ARG A 2 9.94 4.64 18.76
CA ARG A 2 10.53 3.88 17.64
C ARG A 2 11.41 4.83 16.82
N GLN A 3 12.72 4.62 16.87
CA GLN A 3 13.67 5.26 15.96
C GLN A 3 13.23 4.90 14.54
N VAL A 4 13.06 5.89 13.67
CA VAL A 4 12.51 5.65 12.34
C VAL A 4 13.54 4.87 11.53
N CYS A 5 13.43 3.55 11.49
CA CYS A 5 14.19 2.69 10.59
C CYS A 5 13.76 2.97 9.14
N ARG A 6 14.29 4.05 8.56
CA ARG A 6 14.12 4.32 7.14
C ARG A 6 15.24 3.58 6.39
N PRO A 7 14.91 2.64 5.49
CA PRO A 7 15.92 2.00 4.67
C PRO A 7 16.67 3.08 3.85
N SER A 8 17.97 2.89 3.68
CA SER A 8 18.82 3.78 2.89
C SER A 8 18.34 3.79 1.43
N ARG A 9 18.39 4.97 0.79
CA ARG A 9 18.03 5.09 -0.62
C ARG A 9 19.07 4.35 -1.46
N LYS A 10 18.63 3.35 -2.23
CA LYS A 10 19.52 2.51 -3.04
C LYS A 10 20.13 3.22 -4.26
N LEU A 11 19.48 4.29 -4.73
CA LEU A 11 19.86 5.07 -5.90
C LEU A 11 19.99 6.54 -5.50
N LEU A 12 21.16 6.91 -4.97
CA LEU A 12 21.51 8.29 -4.66
C LEU A 12 22.18 8.93 -5.88
N PRO A 13 21.86 10.19 -6.24
CA PRO A 13 22.56 10.91 -7.30
C PRO A 13 24.07 10.92 -7.06
N GLY A 14 24.87 10.67 -8.11
CA GLY A 14 26.34 10.57 -8.01
C GLY A 14 26.89 9.24 -7.48
N SER A 15 26.03 8.28 -7.10
CA SER A 15 26.50 6.91 -6.83
C SER A 15 26.74 6.15 -8.14
N GLU A 16 27.71 5.24 -8.15
CA GLU A 16 28.02 4.37 -9.32
C GLU A 16 26.76 3.68 -9.87
N ARG A 17 25.90 3.20 -8.98
CA ARG A 17 24.60 2.58 -9.33
C ARG A 17 23.68 3.54 -10.06
N PHE A 18 23.60 4.78 -9.60
CA PHE A 18 22.73 5.78 -10.20
C PHE A 18 23.24 6.17 -11.59
N GLU A 19 24.55 6.41 -11.73
CA GLU A 19 25.15 6.74 -13.02
C GLU A 19 24.96 5.62 -14.05
N LEU A 20 25.09 4.35 -13.63
CA LEU A 20 24.81 3.20 -14.48
C LEU A 20 23.34 3.16 -14.93
N VAL A 21 22.39 3.42 -14.02
CA VAL A 21 20.95 3.51 -14.36
C VAL A 21 20.69 4.68 -15.32
N VAL A 22 21.31 5.83 -15.10
CA VAL A 22 21.21 7.01 -15.98
C VAL A 22 21.72 6.70 -17.37
N HIS A 23 22.88 6.05 -17.49
CA HIS A 23 23.44 5.60 -18.76
C HIS A 23 22.46 4.69 -19.51
N MET A 24 21.92 3.66 -18.84
CA MET A 24 20.96 2.75 -19.47
C MET A 24 19.63 3.43 -19.85
N LEU A 25 19.17 4.44 -19.08
CA LEU A 25 18.00 5.23 -19.44
C LEU A 25 18.26 6.07 -20.71
N ARG A 26 19.47 6.63 -20.87
CA ARG A 26 19.89 7.32 -22.10
C ARG A 26 19.93 6.40 -23.31
N GLU A 27 20.28 5.13 -23.11
CA GLU A 27 20.13 4.06 -24.12
C GLU A 27 18.68 3.61 -24.39
N ARG A 28 17.68 4.30 -23.81
CA ARG A 28 16.25 4.03 -23.97
C ARG A 28 15.80 2.67 -23.41
N LEU A 29 16.56 2.08 -22.49
CA LEU A 29 16.11 0.89 -21.75
C LEU A 29 14.98 1.28 -20.78
N SER A 30 13.91 0.47 -20.72
CA SER A 30 12.85 0.69 -19.75
C SER A 30 13.34 0.40 -18.33
N PRO A 31 12.76 1.02 -17.28
CA PRO A 31 13.09 0.68 -15.89
C PRO A 31 12.96 -0.82 -15.54
N GLU A 32 12.09 -1.55 -16.23
CA GLU A 32 11.95 -2.99 -16.10
C GLU A 32 13.11 -3.75 -16.77
N GLN A 33 13.51 -3.35 -17.98
CA GLN A 33 14.68 -3.92 -18.66
C GLN A 33 15.97 -3.63 -17.87
N ILE A 34 16.12 -2.44 -17.31
CA ILE A 34 17.26 -2.07 -16.47
C ILE A 34 17.32 -2.95 -15.22
N ALA A 35 16.21 -3.09 -14.49
CA ALA A 35 16.15 -3.97 -13.33
C ALA A 35 16.48 -5.44 -13.68
N GLY A 36 16.04 -5.90 -14.86
CA GLY A 36 16.39 -7.20 -15.41
C GLY A 36 17.89 -7.32 -15.71
N LYS A 37 18.47 -6.37 -16.47
CA LYS A 37 19.90 -6.36 -16.81
C LYS A 37 20.78 -6.33 -15.56
N LEU A 38 20.49 -5.45 -14.61
CA LEU A 38 21.27 -5.33 -13.37
C LEU A 38 21.30 -6.64 -12.56
N ARG A 39 20.21 -7.42 -12.58
CA ARG A 39 20.16 -8.73 -11.94
C ARG A 39 21.15 -9.74 -12.57
N HIS A 40 21.40 -9.63 -13.87
CA HIS A 40 22.23 -10.60 -14.61
C HIS A 40 23.70 -10.19 -14.74
N MET A 41 24.03 -8.90 -14.57
CA MET A 41 25.40 -8.40 -14.73
C MET A 41 26.39 -8.90 -13.65
N ASN A 42 25.91 -9.53 -12.57
CA ASN A 42 26.70 -10.18 -11.51
C ASN A 42 27.90 -9.33 -11.02
N ILE A 43 27.69 -8.02 -10.88
CA ILE A 43 28.73 -7.05 -10.49
C ILE A 43 29.01 -7.19 -8.98
N PRO A 44 30.24 -7.53 -8.56
CA PRO A 44 30.56 -7.77 -7.14
C PRO A 44 30.22 -6.60 -6.20
N SER A 45 30.48 -5.35 -6.60
CA SER A 45 30.17 -4.15 -5.80
C SER A 45 28.65 -3.88 -5.66
N LEU A 46 27.83 -4.49 -6.51
CA LEU A 46 26.38 -4.26 -6.58
C LEU A 46 25.56 -5.50 -6.18
N ARG A 47 26.23 -6.58 -5.76
CA ARG A 47 25.65 -7.92 -5.58
C ARG A 47 24.50 -7.96 -4.57
N ASP A 48 24.61 -7.19 -3.48
CA ASP A 48 23.59 -7.15 -2.41
C ASP A 48 22.51 -6.09 -2.66
N ALA A 49 22.64 -5.30 -3.72
CA ALA A 49 21.80 -4.13 -3.96
C ALA A 49 20.77 -4.41 -5.06
N TYR A 50 19.79 -5.26 -4.76
CA TYR A 50 18.65 -5.46 -5.67
C TYR A 50 17.89 -4.16 -5.92
N VAL A 51 17.80 -3.75 -7.20
CA VAL A 51 17.03 -2.59 -7.68
C VAL A 51 15.88 -3.09 -8.55
N CYS A 52 14.64 -2.91 -8.08
CA CYS A 52 13.46 -3.17 -8.89
C CYS A 52 13.07 -1.94 -9.73
N ARG A 53 12.23 -2.14 -10.75
CA ARG A 53 11.69 -1.05 -11.59
C ARG A 53 11.08 0.09 -10.78
N GLU A 54 10.45 -0.24 -9.66
CA GLU A 54 9.82 0.72 -8.75
C GLU A 54 10.85 1.62 -8.06
N THR A 55 12.03 1.08 -7.73
CA THR A 55 13.13 1.82 -7.11
C THR A 55 13.68 2.86 -8.09
N ILE A 56 13.79 2.50 -9.37
CA ILE A 56 14.22 3.41 -10.44
C ILE A 56 13.19 4.53 -10.63
N TYR A 57 11.91 4.21 -10.75
CA TYR A 57 10.86 5.23 -10.83
C TYR A 57 10.89 6.17 -9.62
N ASN A 58 10.96 5.63 -8.40
CA ASN A 58 11.04 6.44 -7.19
C ASN A 58 12.26 7.37 -7.21
N ALA A 59 13.43 6.89 -7.64
CA ALA A 59 14.63 7.70 -7.73
C ALA A 59 14.44 8.89 -8.70
N ILE A 60 13.93 8.64 -9.92
CA ILE A 60 13.70 9.68 -10.93
C ILE A 60 12.71 10.74 -10.42
N TYR A 61 11.57 10.31 -9.87
CA TYR A 61 10.53 11.24 -9.42
C TYR A 61 10.87 11.96 -8.11
N ALA A 62 11.80 11.43 -7.31
CA ALA A 62 12.28 12.07 -6.09
C ALA A 62 13.43 13.08 -6.31
N LEU A 63 13.98 13.16 -7.54
CA LEU A 63 14.96 14.19 -7.89
C LEU A 63 14.35 15.60 -7.74
N PRO A 64 15.15 16.60 -7.34
CA PRO A 64 14.72 17.99 -7.39
C PRO A 64 14.34 18.39 -8.83
N VAL A 65 13.46 19.38 -8.96
CA VAL A 65 13.08 19.91 -10.27
C VAL A 65 14.32 20.55 -10.90
N GLY A 66 14.75 20.01 -12.03
CA GLY A 66 15.97 20.44 -12.73
C GLY A 66 16.14 19.72 -14.06
N GLU A 67 17.22 20.06 -14.78
CA GLU A 67 17.50 19.53 -16.12
C GLU A 67 17.66 18.01 -16.12
N LEU A 68 18.43 17.46 -15.19
CA LEU A 68 18.62 16.01 -15.06
C LEU A 68 17.28 15.27 -14.92
N ARG A 69 16.36 15.78 -14.08
CA ARG A 69 15.04 15.16 -13.92
C ARG A 69 14.26 15.19 -15.23
N LYS A 70 14.28 16.32 -15.95
CA LYS A 70 13.59 16.46 -17.25
C LYS A 70 14.18 15.49 -18.28
N GLU A 71 15.50 15.42 -18.36
CA GLU A 71 16.23 14.51 -19.25
C GLU A 71 15.83 13.05 -19.01
N LEU A 72 15.90 12.60 -17.75
CA LEU A 72 15.56 11.22 -17.39
C LEU A 72 14.08 10.89 -17.63
N ILE A 73 13.17 11.86 -17.44
CA ILE A 73 11.76 11.67 -17.76
C ILE A 73 11.55 11.51 -19.27
N ILE A 74 12.25 12.28 -20.11
CA ILE A 74 12.21 12.14 -21.57
C ILE A 74 12.70 10.76 -22.02
N CYS A 75 13.62 10.14 -21.28
CA CYS A 75 14.06 8.76 -21.51
C CYS A 75 12.98 7.71 -21.24
N LEU A 76 11.97 8.00 -20.41
CA LEU A 76 10.90 7.06 -20.09
C LEU A 76 9.88 6.97 -21.23
N ARG A 77 9.41 5.75 -21.52
CA ARG A 77 8.42 5.48 -22.59
C ARG A 77 7.16 6.35 -22.54
N GLN A 78 6.72 6.73 -21.34
CA GLN A 78 5.51 7.56 -21.16
C GLN A 78 5.81 9.05 -21.02
N GLY A 79 7.06 9.45 -20.74
CA GLY A 79 7.46 10.87 -20.63
C GLY A 79 6.69 11.72 -19.61
N LYS A 80 5.99 11.11 -18.64
CA LYS A 80 5.09 11.86 -17.75
C LYS A 80 5.87 12.66 -16.71
N THR A 81 5.55 13.95 -16.61
CA THR A 81 6.13 14.84 -15.59
C THR A 81 5.77 14.42 -14.17
N THR A 82 4.59 13.81 -13.99
CA THR A 82 4.09 13.34 -12.71
C THR A 82 3.88 11.83 -12.70
N ARG A 83 4.24 11.22 -11.57
CA ARG A 83 4.02 9.80 -11.36
C ARG A 83 2.54 9.55 -11.08
N ARG A 84 1.93 8.60 -11.80
CA ARG A 84 0.58 8.15 -11.47
C ARG A 84 0.59 7.51 -10.08
N PRO A 85 -0.24 7.96 -9.13
CA PRO A 85 -0.34 7.32 -7.82
C PRO A 85 -0.81 5.87 -7.98
N ARG A 86 -0.29 4.96 -7.13
CA ARG A 86 -0.71 3.55 -7.12
C ARG A 86 -2.07 3.35 -6.47
N SER A 87 -2.44 4.21 -5.52
CA SER A 87 -3.81 4.24 -5.04
C SER A 87 -4.69 4.56 -6.24
N GLY A 88 -5.69 3.71 -6.52
CA GLY A 88 -6.85 4.17 -7.27
C GLY A 88 -7.30 5.51 -6.68
N GLY A 89 -7.89 6.38 -7.50
CA GLY A 89 -8.38 7.68 -7.00
C GLY A 89 -9.20 7.53 -5.73
N VAL A 90 -9.45 8.64 -5.03
CA VAL A 90 -10.22 8.66 -3.78
C VAL A 90 -11.45 7.75 -3.91
N ASP A 91 -11.60 6.80 -2.97
CA ASP A 91 -12.72 5.86 -2.97
C ASP A 91 -14.02 6.67 -2.98
N ARG A 92 -14.80 6.52 -4.05
CA ARG A 92 -16.05 7.25 -4.24
C ARG A 92 -17.23 6.57 -3.55
N ARG A 93 -17.01 5.39 -2.94
CA ARG A 93 -18.00 4.78 -2.05
C ARG A 93 -18.08 5.70 -0.83
N GLY A 94 -19.21 6.39 -0.68
CA GLY A 94 -19.43 7.35 0.40
C GLY A 94 -19.07 6.76 1.77
N GLN A 95 -18.70 7.62 2.71
CA GLN A 95 -18.48 7.20 4.10
C GLN A 95 -19.81 6.78 4.73
N ILE A 96 -19.76 5.86 5.70
CA ILE A 96 -20.95 5.45 6.46
C ILE A 96 -21.48 6.69 7.21
N PRO A 97 -22.73 7.11 6.97
CA PRO A 97 -23.33 8.23 7.70
C PRO A 97 -23.33 7.96 9.20
N GLU A 98 -23.07 8.98 10.01
CA GLU A 98 -23.14 8.90 11.48
C GLU A 98 -22.25 7.81 12.11
N MET A 99 -21.17 7.41 11.42
CA MET A 99 -20.23 6.44 11.94
C MET A 99 -19.58 6.97 13.23
N VAL A 100 -19.88 6.30 14.35
CA VAL A 100 -19.19 6.55 15.61
C VAL A 100 -17.78 5.97 15.50
N SER A 101 -16.77 6.81 15.70
CA SER A 101 -15.38 6.35 15.67
C SER A 101 -15.12 5.35 16.79
N ILE A 102 -14.38 4.29 16.50
CA ILE A 102 -13.90 3.31 17.49
C ILE A 102 -13.13 3.97 18.65
N HIS A 103 -12.57 5.17 18.44
CA HIS A 103 -11.83 5.92 19.45
C HIS A 103 -12.72 6.57 20.51
N VAL A 104 -14.03 6.64 20.28
CA VAL A 104 -15.00 7.23 21.22
C VAL A 104 -15.45 6.21 22.28
N ARG A 105 -15.09 4.93 22.13
CA ARG A 105 -15.52 3.89 23.09
C ARG A 105 -14.95 4.13 24.49
N PRO A 106 -15.72 3.83 25.56
CA PRO A 106 -15.21 3.82 26.92
C PRO A 106 -13.96 2.93 27.06
N PRO A 107 -12.95 3.36 27.83
CA PRO A 107 -11.68 2.63 27.97
C PRO A 107 -11.86 1.22 28.57
N GLU A 108 -12.87 1.04 29.44
CA GLU A 108 -13.23 -0.26 30.04
C GLU A 108 -13.55 -1.38 29.03
N ILE A 109 -13.97 -1.03 27.81
CA ILE A 109 -14.27 -1.99 26.72
C ILE A 109 -12.97 -2.58 26.14
N GLU A 110 -11.85 -1.88 26.34
CA GLU A 110 -10.59 -2.18 25.70
C GLU A 110 -9.84 -3.34 26.37
N ASP A 111 -9.96 -3.40 27.69
CA ASP A 111 -9.29 -4.40 28.52
C ASP A 111 -9.96 -5.77 28.45
N ARG A 112 -11.18 -5.87 27.88
CA ARG A 112 -11.95 -7.13 27.73
C ARG A 112 -12.11 -7.91 29.05
N LEU A 113 -12.26 -7.19 30.16
CA LEU A 113 -12.34 -7.78 31.49
C LEU A 113 -13.78 -8.04 31.95
N MET A 114 -14.76 -7.38 31.33
CA MET A 114 -16.17 -7.48 31.70
C MET A 114 -16.98 -8.22 30.62
N PRO A 115 -17.67 -9.32 30.97
CA PRO A 115 -18.53 -10.03 30.03
C PRO A 115 -19.73 -9.17 29.63
N GLY A 116 -20.21 -9.35 28.41
CA GLY A 116 -21.42 -8.70 27.90
C GLY A 116 -21.18 -7.62 26.84
N HIS A 117 -19.93 -7.34 26.51
CA HIS A 117 -19.59 -6.53 25.34
C HIS A 117 -19.57 -7.41 24.08
N TRP A 118 -20.42 -7.09 23.12
CA TRP A 118 -20.53 -7.81 21.86
C TRP A 118 -19.96 -7.00 20.70
N GLU A 119 -19.22 -7.67 19.83
CA GLU A 119 -18.74 -7.15 18.56
C GLU A 119 -19.52 -7.81 17.42
N GLY A 120 -20.11 -6.97 16.57
CA GLY A 120 -20.91 -7.40 15.42
C GLY A 120 -20.18 -7.13 14.11
N ASP A 121 -19.99 -8.15 13.29
CA ASP A 121 -19.53 -7.99 11.90
C ASP A 121 -20.54 -8.60 10.93
N LEU A 122 -20.44 -8.22 9.65
CA LEU A 122 -21.25 -8.76 8.57
C LEU A 122 -20.38 -9.41 7.50
N ILE A 123 -20.59 -10.71 7.28
CA ILE A 123 -19.95 -11.46 6.20
C ILE A 123 -20.88 -11.46 4.98
N LYS A 124 -20.37 -10.95 3.85
CA LYS A 124 -21.05 -11.02 2.55
C LYS A 124 -20.50 -12.15 1.71
N GLY A 125 -21.40 -13.00 1.20
CA GLY A 125 -21.06 -14.03 0.24
C GLY A 125 -20.70 -13.48 -1.14
N LYS A 126 -20.22 -14.36 -2.01
CA LYS A 126 -19.85 -14.04 -3.40
C LYS A 126 -21.00 -13.30 -4.11
N ALA A 127 -20.66 -12.23 -4.83
CA ALA A 127 -21.62 -11.40 -5.56
C ALA A 127 -22.77 -10.86 -4.68
N ASN A 128 -22.54 -10.69 -3.37
CA ASN A 128 -23.53 -10.25 -2.38
C ASN A 128 -24.75 -11.17 -2.23
N ALA A 129 -24.71 -12.40 -2.74
CA ALA A 129 -25.84 -13.32 -2.80
C ALA A 129 -26.27 -13.92 -1.45
N SER A 130 -25.42 -13.85 -0.43
CA SER A 130 -25.74 -14.28 0.93
C SER A 130 -25.14 -13.34 1.96
N SER A 131 -25.68 -13.40 3.18
CA SER A 131 -25.25 -12.59 4.32
C SER A 131 -25.26 -13.44 5.59
N VAL A 132 -24.23 -13.30 6.42
CA VAL A 132 -24.18 -13.86 7.77
C VAL A 132 -23.71 -12.76 8.72
N GLY A 133 -24.51 -12.47 9.74
CA GLY A 133 -24.09 -11.64 10.86
C GLY A 133 -23.28 -12.48 11.84
N THR A 134 -22.19 -11.91 12.36
CA THR A 134 -21.39 -12.53 13.42
C THR A 134 -21.52 -11.70 14.68
N LEU A 135 -21.79 -12.34 15.81
CA LEU A 135 -21.79 -11.71 17.13
C LEU A 135 -20.74 -12.40 17.99
N VAL A 136 -19.74 -11.66 18.43
CA VAL A 136 -18.65 -12.18 19.26
C VAL A 136 -18.66 -11.48 20.61
N GLU A 137 -18.80 -12.23 21.70
CA GLU A 137 -18.62 -11.69 23.04
C GLU A 137 -17.12 -11.50 23.31
N ARG A 138 -16.72 -10.27 23.63
CA ARG A 138 -15.30 -9.86 23.58
C ARG A 138 -14.43 -10.45 24.68
N THR A 139 -15.03 -10.88 25.80
CA THR A 139 -14.31 -11.45 26.95
C THR A 139 -14.07 -12.95 26.79
N SER A 140 -15.12 -13.70 26.48
CA SER A 140 -15.12 -15.16 26.32
C SER A 140 -14.77 -15.63 24.90
N GLY A 141 -14.88 -14.75 23.90
CA GLY A 141 -14.75 -15.11 22.49
C GLY A 141 -15.92 -15.95 21.97
N TYR A 142 -17.03 -16.03 22.71
CA TYR A 142 -18.20 -16.78 22.31
C TYR A 142 -18.82 -16.19 21.02
N LEU A 143 -18.92 -17.02 19.98
CA LEU A 143 -19.35 -16.64 18.65
C LEU A 143 -20.75 -17.18 18.34
N MET A 144 -21.64 -16.30 17.88
CA MET A 144 -22.91 -16.66 17.25
C MET A 144 -22.91 -16.26 15.78
N LEU A 145 -23.34 -17.18 14.92
CA LEU A 145 -23.52 -16.95 13.49
C LEU A 145 -25.01 -16.90 13.16
N VAL A 146 -25.45 -15.78 12.60
CA VAL A 146 -26.85 -15.54 12.26
C VAL A 146 -26.98 -15.45 10.75
N LYS A 147 -27.71 -16.38 10.14
CA LYS A 147 -28.05 -16.30 8.71
C LYS A 147 -29.00 -15.12 8.51
N MET A 148 -28.64 -14.20 7.62
CA MET A 148 -29.45 -13.03 7.32
C MET A 148 -30.08 -13.15 5.93
N ASN A 149 -31.29 -12.62 5.77
CA ASN A 149 -32.01 -12.60 4.49
C ASN A 149 -31.37 -11.63 3.49
N ASP A 150 -30.87 -10.49 3.97
CA ASP A 150 -30.14 -9.51 3.18
C ASP A 150 -29.04 -8.81 4.02
N ALA A 151 -28.51 -7.69 3.54
CA ALA A 151 -27.46 -6.92 4.21
C ALA A 151 -27.94 -5.54 4.67
N THR A 152 -29.23 -5.41 4.96
CA THR A 152 -29.83 -4.17 5.45
C THR A 152 -29.81 -4.12 6.97
N ALA A 153 -29.79 -2.91 7.53
CA ALA A 153 -29.89 -2.69 8.97
C ALA A 153 -31.19 -3.25 9.55
N THR A 154 -32.29 -3.19 8.79
CA THR A 154 -33.60 -3.73 9.20
C THR A 154 -33.57 -5.23 9.44
N SER A 155 -32.81 -5.98 8.62
CA SER A 155 -32.65 -7.43 8.80
C SER A 155 -31.76 -7.82 9.98
N ALA A 156 -31.11 -6.84 10.63
CA ALA A 156 -30.23 -7.05 11.79
C ALA A 156 -30.92 -6.72 13.13
N LEU A 157 -32.13 -6.16 13.10
CA LEU A 157 -32.99 -5.92 14.27
C LEU A 157 -33.85 -7.14 14.58
#